data_AF-D6GRL7-F1
#
_entry.id   AF-D6GRL7-F1
#
_cell.length_a   1.000
_cell.length_b   1.000
_cell.length_c   1.000
_cell.angle_alpha   90.00
_cell.angle_beta   90.00
_cell.angle_gamma   90.00
#
_symmetry.space_group_name_H-M   'P 1'
#
loop_
_entity.id
_entity.type
_entity.pdbx_description
1 polymer ?
#
loop_
_entity_poly.entity_id
_entity_poly.type
_entity_poly.pdbx_seq_one_letter_code
_entity_poly.pdbx_strand_id
1 'polypeptide(L)'
;MLKLKLKSFLKLIPILLITLLSTSVVFADLQNIIQNMLPFTDVKQGDWYYADVKIAYQNRLINGKTDTLFAPQDNMTAAEAVKLASCIHQLKNEGTVSLSAGVGTWYKPYVDYAKNKGLIDVDLDWNNKITRAGYMQIFARLITDEEARLNNVPDGSIPDVRMSHPSADAIYKLYRAGVVQGVDSNRNCSPMSYIKRSEVAAILTRMMDVNRRLQDFKITKEPENAKADLGTRVDLKVEVSGGKAPLSYQWEYLDEESGNFRNSTSEGNATDTLKAPVEEISYKYRCVITDATGKQVISKAAKVEKSNSGTLTVTKQPESKIGNVGQIVKLEVGVSGAKEPVTYQWEYSENLSGSFYKSEAIGNKTKELTVAIENKEYWYRCKIRDGAGQTVESGKVLVKVSGDSDNLFRITSQPIDMSASPGKLVMLGVAVTGGTQPYRYQWSYSENGRTNFFPSKAVGNKTNILKVPTERKTYYYQCEIKDDTGQALYSDIVKVTETSGAPFEIVRQPVGGYANYGEYFDLEVKVRGGREPYTYQWQYYDRNGFRNCTGPGNNEKMVKVIVDNSGIYKFPHRCVIKDADNKELITNPVVITLNE
;
A
#
# COMPACT_ATOMS: atom_id res chain seq x y z
N MET A 1 50.99 -72.13 19.38
CA MET A 1 51.49 -70.93 18.64
C MET A 1 50.64 -70.47 17.45
N LEU A 2 49.57 -71.18 17.04
CA LEU A 2 48.80 -70.79 15.82
C LEU A 2 47.66 -69.76 16.03
N LYS A 3 47.22 -69.52 17.28
CA LYS A 3 46.10 -68.60 17.57
C LYS A 3 46.45 -67.10 17.64
N LEU A 4 47.75 -66.74 17.66
CA LEU A 4 48.17 -65.33 17.79
C LEU A 4 48.39 -64.60 16.45
N LYS A 5 48.58 -65.30 15.32
CA LYS A 5 48.80 -64.64 14.01
C LYS A 5 47.50 -64.25 13.28
N LEU A 6 46.38 -64.92 13.55
CA LEU A 6 45.11 -64.66 12.86
C LEU A 6 44.38 -63.39 13.35
N LYS A 7 44.56 -63.02 14.63
CA LYS A 7 43.95 -61.81 15.21
C LYS A 7 44.58 -60.49 14.72
N SER A 8 45.83 -60.53 14.24
CA SER A 8 46.49 -59.37 13.64
C SER A 8 45.97 -59.11 12.22
N PHE A 9 45.79 -60.17 11.42
CA PHE A 9 45.26 -60.08 10.06
C PHE A 9 43.78 -59.64 10.00
N LEU A 10 42.94 -60.04 10.96
CA LEU A 10 41.54 -59.61 11.00
C LEU A 10 41.34 -58.12 11.34
N LYS A 11 42.32 -57.45 11.97
CA LYS A 11 42.27 -56.01 12.25
C LYS A 11 42.72 -55.14 11.07
N LEU A 12 43.46 -55.72 10.12
CA LEU A 12 43.91 -55.04 8.89
C LEU A 12 42.85 -55.05 7.80
N ILE A 13 41.97 -56.06 7.75
CA ILE A 13 40.90 -56.17 6.76
C ILE A 13 39.89 -55.00 6.80
N PRO A 14 39.34 -54.56 7.95
CA PRO A 14 38.43 -53.42 7.98
C PRO A 14 39.14 -52.09 7.70
N ILE A 15 40.44 -51.95 8.04
CA ILE A 15 41.22 -50.75 7.70
C ILE A 15 41.49 -50.69 6.19
N LEU A 16 41.81 -51.82 5.55
CA LEU A 16 41.99 -51.94 4.11
C LEU A 16 40.66 -51.75 3.35
N LEU A 17 39.54 -52.22 3.90
CA LEU A 17 38.20 -51.99 3.34
C LEU A 17 37.80 -50.52 3.47
N ILE A 18 38.03 -49.87 4.62
CA ILE A 18 37.72 -48.45 4.84
C ILE A 18 38.60 -47.55 3.98
N THR A 19 39.87 -47.90 3.73
CA THR A 19 40.74 -47.16 2.78
C THR A 19 40.37 -47.42 1.32
N LEU A 20 39.91 -48.62 0.94
CA LEU A 20 39.34 -48.87 -0.40
C LEU A 20 37.98 -48.16 -0.61
N LEU A 21 37.13 -48.12 0.42
CA LEU A 21 35.84 -47.41 0.39
C LEU A 21 36.03 -45.90 0.37
N SER A 22 36.96 -45.34 1.16
CA SER A 22 37.24 -43.90 1.16
C SER A 22 37.93 -43.42 -0.12
N THR A 23 38.82 -44.23 -0.71
CA THR A 23 39.37 -43.92 -2.05
C THR A 23 38.31 -44.00 -3.13
N SER A 24 37.31 -44.88 -3.03
CA SER A 24 36.18 -44.95 -4.00
C SER A 24 35.19 -43.79 -3.89
N VAL A 25 34.91 -43.26 -2.69
CA VAL A 25 34.07 -42.07 -2.50
C VAL A 25 34.80 -40.80 -2.94
N VAL A 26 36.08 -40.64 -2.60
CA VAL A 26 36.91 -39.54 -3.10
C VAL A 26 37.08 -39.62 -4.61
N PHE A 27 37.22 -40.82 -5.20
CA PHE A 27 37.22 -40.98 -6.66
C PHE A 27 35.87 -40.63 -7.27
N ALA A 28 34.75 -41.03 -6.67
CA ALA A 28 33.42 -40.67 -7.17
C ALA A 28 33.20 -39.15 -7.10
N ASP A 29 33.57 -38.49 -6.01
CA ASP A 29 33.49 -37.03 -5.86
C ASP A 29 34.44 -36.32 -6.83
N LEU A 30 35.68 -36.80 -6.99
CA LEU A 30 36.63 -36.28 -7.97
C LEU A 30 36.14 -36.49 -9.40
N GLN A 31 35.55 -37.65 -9.71
CA GLN A 31 34.94 -37.94 -11.01
C GLN A 31 33.72 -37.04 -11.26
N ASN A 32 32.92 -36.75 -10.22
CA ASN A 32 31.77 -35.85 -10.30
C ASN A 32 32.21 -34.39 -10.46
N ILE A 33 33.31 -34.00 -9.84
CA ILE A 33 33.97 -32.68 -9.99
C ILE A 33 34.58 -32.54 -11.40
N ILE A 34 35.28 -33.56 -11.89
CA ILE A 34 35.86 -33.61 -13.25
C ILE A 34 34.75 -33.61 -14.32
N GLN A 35 33.66 -34.37 -14.12
CA GLN A 35 32.46 -34.36 -14.99
C GLN A 35 31.74 -33.01 -14.99
N ASN A 36 31.87 -32.23 -13.92
CA ASN A 36 31.25 -30.92 -13.79
C ASN A 36 32.14 -29.75 -14.24
N MET A 37 33.41 -29.98 -14.54
CA MET A 37 34.29 -28.95 -15.10
C MET A 37 34.20 -28.95 -16.63
N LEU A 38 34.15 -27.75 -17.20
CA LEU A 38 34.32 -27.56 -18.63
C LEU A 38 35.74 -27.99 -19.01
N PRO A 39 35.94 -28.67 -20.16
CA PRO A 39 37.27 -29.01 -20.64
C PRO A 39 38.02 -27.80 -21.22
N PHE A 40 37.36 -26.64 -21.28
CA PHE A 40 37.86 -25.45 -21.95
C PHE A 40 38.73 -24.59 -21.02
N THR A 41 39.99 -24.39 -21.43
CA THR A 41 40.98 -23.62 -20.68
C THR A 41 40.75 -22.10 -20.73
N ASP A 42 39.97 -21.63 -21.71
CA ASP A 42 39.69 -20.23 -21.99
C ASP A 42 38.30 -19.75 -21.51
N VAL A 43 37.63 -20.55 -20.68
CA VAL A 43 36.31 -20.25 -20.10
C VAL A 43 36.39 -20.35 -18.58
N LYS A 44 36.42 -19.20 -17.89
CA LYS A 44 36.65 -19.11 -16.44
C LYS A 44 35.32 -19.02 -15.69
N GLN A 45 35.25 -19.55 -14.47
CA GLN A 45 34.02 -19.60 -13.67
C GLN A 45 33.37 -18.23 -13.39
N GLY A 46 34.17 -17.16 -13.34
CA GLY A 46 33.68 -15.79 -13.17
C GLY A 46 33.21 -15.10 -14.47
N ASP A 47 33.40 -15.71 -15.64
CA ASP A 47 32.95 -15.13 -16.90
C ASP A 47 31.42 -15.15 -16.97
N TRP A 48 30.83 -14.05 -17.44
CA TRP A 48 29.36 -13.93 -17.52
C TRP A 48 28.69 -15.04 -18.33
N TYR A 49 29.41 -15.61 -19.30
CA TYR A 49 28.95 -16.71 -20.17
C TYR A 49 29.27 -18.10 -19.65
N TYR A 50 30.01 -18.26 -18.54
CA TYR A 50 30.49 -19.57 -18.08
C TYR A 50 29.36 -20.59 -17.92
N ALA A 51 28.29 -20.20 -17.21
CA ALA A 51 27.16 -21.07 -16.97
C ALA A 51 26.46 -21.48 -18.27
N ASP A 52 26.31 -20.55 -19.21
CA ASP A 52 25.69 -20.83 -20.51
C ASP A 52 26.56 -21.72 -21.39
N VAL A 53 27.89 -21.50 -21.42
CA VAL A 53 28.83 -22.39 -22.13
C VAL A 53 28.80 -23.78 -21.54
N LYS A 54 28.82 -23.91 -20.21
CA LYS A 54 28.73 -25.21 -19.52
C LYS A 54 27.47 -25.96 -19.93
N ILE A 55 26.31 -25.32 -19.84
CA ILE A 55 25.02 -25.93 -20.17
C ILE A 55 24.94 -26.26 -21.66
N ALA A 56 25.34 -25.34 -22.54
CA ALA A 56 25.27 -25.56 -23.98
C ALA A 56 26.20 -26.71 -24.42
N TYR A 57 27.39 -26.82 -23.83
CA TYR A 57 28.31 -27.91 -24.09
C TYR A 57 27.80 -29.26 -23.56
N GLN A 58 27.38 -29.31 -22.29
CA GLN A 58 26.88 -30.55 -21.67
C GLN A 58 25.62 -31.09 -22.37
N ASN A 59 24.75 -30.20 -22.86
CA ASN A 59 23.58 -30.56 -23.67
C ASN A 59 23.90 -30.75 -25.16
N ARG A 60 25.19 -30.73 -25.55
CA ARG A 60 25.67 -30.93 -26.92
C ARG A 60 25.06 -29.96 -27.94
N LEU A 61 24.67 -28.76 -27.48
CA LEU A 61 24.13 -27.69 -28.31
C LEU A 61 25.24 -26.98 -29.08
N ILE A 62 26.45 -26.89 -28.51
CA ILE A 62 27.63 -26.31 -29.14
C ILE A 62 28.90 -27.01 -28.66
N ASN A 63 29.81 -27.29 -29.59
CA ASN A 63 31.11 -27.89 -29.29
C ASN A 63 32.21 -26.80 -29.18
N GLY A 64 33.33 -27.15 -28.56
CA GLY A 64 34.56 -26.36 -28.65
C GLY A 64 35.11 -26.28 -30.07
N LYS A 65 36.04 -25.35 -30.30
CA LYS A 65 36.84 -25.33 -31.54
C LYS A 65 37.84 -26.49 -31.56
N THR A 66 38.34 -26.84 -30.37
CA THR A 66 39.12 -28.06 -30.11
C THR A 66 38.59 -28.71 -28.82
N ASP A 67 39.17 -29.84 -28.42
CA ASP A 67 38.80 -30.53 -27.18
C ASP A 67 39.02 -29.67 -25.92
N THR A 68 39.92 -28.68 -25.98
CA THR A 68 40.33 -27.86 -24.82
C THR A 68 40.14 -26.36 -25.01
N LEU A 69 39.62 -25.92 -26.16
CA LEU A 69 39.41 -24.50 -26.49
C LEU A 69 37.99 -24.24 -26.97
N PHE A 70 37.30 -23.31 -26.30
CA PHE A 70 35.97 -22.88 -26.72
C PHE A 70 35.99 -21.69 -27.69
N ALA A 71 36.94 -20.77 -27.53
CA ALA A 71 37.09 -19.48 -28.19
C ALA A 71 35.87 -18.55 -28.00
N PRO A 72 35.54 -18.11 -26.78
CA PRO A 72 34.31 -17.36 -26.49
C PRO A 72 34.23 -15.99 -27.18
N GLN A 73 35.36 -15.41 -27.56
CA GLN A 73 35.44 -14.09 -28.21
C GLN A 73 35.46 -14.16 -29.74
N ASP A 74 35.58 -15.35 -30.32
CA ASP A 74 35.57 -15.52 -31.77
C ASP A 74 34.18 -15.26 -32.34
N ASN A 75 34.17 -14.64 -33.52
CA ASN A 75 32.95 -14.39 -34.29
C ASN A 75 32.53 -15.67 -35.04
N MET A 76 31.23 -15.92 -35.09
CA MET A 76 30.67 -17.07 -35.80
C MET A 76 30.54 -16.82 -37.31
N THR A 77 30.65 -17.88 -38.11
CA THR A 77 30.34 -17.84 -39.54
C THR A 77 28.86 -18.15 -39.81
N ALA A 78 28.37 -17.76 -41.00
CA ALA A 78 27.01 -18.10 -41.42
C ALA A 78 26.80 -19.62 -41.53
N ALA A 79 27.80 -20.38 -41.96
CA ALA A 79 27.79 -21.84 -41.99
C ALA A 79 27.62 -22.46 -40.60
N GLU A 80 28.33 -21.94 -39.59
CA GLU A 80 28.18 -22.43 -38.22
C GLU A 80 26.79 -22.07 -37.64
N ALA A 81 26.26 -20.89 -37.97
CA ALA A 81 24.92 -20.48 -37.53
C ALA A 81 23.79 -21.35 -38.12
N VAL A 82 23.80 -21.62 -39.43
CA VAL A 82 22.78 -22.45 -40.08
C VAL A 82 22.85 -23.91 -39.62
N LYS A 83 24.07 -24.41 -39.35
CA LYS A 83 24.26 -25.72 -38.72
C LYS A 83 23.53 -25.79 -37.37
N LEU A 84 23.80 -24.84 -36.47
CA LEU A 84 23.18 -24.79 -35.15
C LEU A 84 21.65 -24.69 -35.25
N ALA A 85 21.14 -23.80 -36.11
CA ALA A 85 19.70 -23.63 -36.30
C ALA A 85 19.02 -24.92 -36.80
N SER A 86 19.62 -25.61 -37.76
CA SER A 86 19.11 -26.87 -38.30
C SER A 86 19.09 -27.98 -37.25
N CYS A 87 20.17 -28.12 -36.49
CA CYS A 87 20.25 -29.11 -35.42
C CYS A 87 19.24 -28.83 -34.31
N ILE A 88 19.09 -27.58 -33.88
CA ILE A 88 18.08 -27.20 -32.87
C ILE A 88 16.67 -27.45 -33.38
N HIS A 89 16.39 -27.10 -34.63
CA HIS A 89 15.10 -27.36 -35.23
C HIS A 89 14.78 -28.85 -35.23
N GLN A 90 15.72 -29.68 -35.65
CA GLN A 90 15.54 -31.14 -35.64
C GLN A 90 15.35 -31.66 -34.21
N LEU A 91 16.16 -31.19 -33.26
CA LEU A 91 16.06 -31.58 -31.86
C LEU A 91 14.72 -31.20 -31.23
N LYS A 92 14.21 -29.98 -31.47
CA LYS A 92 12.91 -29.53 -30.94
C LYS A 92 11.73 -30.31 -31.52
N ASN A 93 11.78 -30.68 -32.79
CA ASN A 93 10.65 -31.31 -33.49
C ASN A 93 10.69 -32.84 -33.50
N GLU A 94 11.89 -33.43 -33.48
CA GLU A 94 12.12 -34.87 -33.65
C GLU A 94 12.80 -35.51 -32.43
N GLY A 95 13.22 -34.71 -31.43
CA GLY A 95 13.86 -35.19 -30.19
C GLY A 95 15.31 -35.69 -30.37
N THR A 96 15.81 -35.76 -31.60
CA THR A 96 17.17 -36.21 -31.93
C THR A 96 17.75 -35.40 -33.10
N VAL A 97 19.06 -35.49 -33.29
CA VAL A 97 19.75 -34.87 -34.44
C VAL A 97 20.47 -35.95 -35.24
N SER A 98 20.10 -36.11 -36.50
CA SER A 98 20.74 -37.04 -37.45
C SER A 98 21.57 -36.33 -38.52
N LEU A 99 21.50 -34.99 -38.60
CA LEU A 99 22.29 -34.19 -39.55
C LEU A 99 23.80 -34.29 -39.26
N SER A 100 24.56 -34.70 -40.26
CA SER A 100 26.03 -34.79 -40.23
C SER A 100 26.68 -33.86 -41.25
N ALA A 101 27.97 -33.57 -41.05
CA ALA A 101 28.75 -32.81 -42.01
C ALA A 101 28.81 -33.52 -43.37
N GLY A 102 28.68 -32.75 -44.45
CA GLY A 102 28.83 -33.25 -45.81
C GLY A 102 30.29 -33.49 -46.19
N VAL A 103 30.51 -34.31 -47.22
CA VAL A 103 31.84 -34.48 -47.82
C VAL A 103 32.17 -33.25 -48.68
N GLY A 104 33.36 -32.66 -48.49
CA GLY A 104 33.78 -31.43 -49.17
C GLY A 104 33.16 -30.18 -48.53
N THR A 105 31.98 -29.76 -48.99
CA THR A 105 31.26 -28.60 -48.41
C THR A 105 30.49 -29.03 -47.17
N TRP A 106 31.20 -29.06 -46.03
CA TRP A 106 30.71 -29.64 -44.77
C TRP A 106 29.33 -29.11 -44.32
N TYR A 107 29.02 -27.85 -44.58
CA TYR A 107 27.78 -27.20 -44.12
C TYR A 107 26.57 -27.48 -45.02
N LYS A 108 26.77 -28.03 -46.22
CA LYS A 108 25.71 -28.17 -47.24
C LYS A 108 24.48 -28.95 -46.75
N PRO A 109 24.60 -30.10 -46.05
CA PRO A 109 23.41 -30.81 -45.55
C PRO A 109 22.54 -29.97 -44.62
N TYR A 110 23.14 -29.09 -43.82
CA TYR A 110 22.43 -28.19 -42.93
C TYR A 110 21.73 -27.07 -43.70
N VAL A 111 22.36 -26.50 -44.73
CA VAL A 111 21.73 -25.50 -45.61
C VAL A 111 20.53 -26.09 -46.34
N ASP A 112 20.68 -27.29 -46.90
CA ASP A 112 19.60 -27.97 -47.62
C ASP A 112 18.42 -28.28 -46.69
N TYR A 113 18.70 -28.76 -45.47
CA TYR A 113 17.69 -28.95 -44.43
C TYR A 113 17.00 -27.62 -44.05
N ALA A 114 17.78 -26.58 -43.80
CA ALA A 114 17.28 -25.28 -43.39
C ALA A 114 16.34 -24.66 -44.45
N LYS A 115 16.69 -24.77 -45.74
CA LYS A 115 15.81 -24.35 -46.85
C LYS A 115 14.52 -25.18 -46.88
N ASN A 116 14.64 -26.51 -46.78
CA ASN A 116 13.47 -27.40 -46.81
C ASN A 116 12.47 -27.11 -45.66
N LYS A 117 12.98 -26.73 -44.48
CA LYS A 117 12.18 -26.38 -43.31
C LYS A 117 11.82 -24.90 -43.21
N GLY A 118 12.19 -24.07 -44.19
CA GLY A 118 11.88 -22.64 -44.20
C GLY A 118 12.62 -21.84 -43.11
N LEU A 119 13.77 -22.32 -42.63
CA LEU A 119 14.64 -21.62 -41.67
C LEU A 119 15.49 -20.54 -42.34
N ILE A 120 15.69 -20.64 -43.66
CA ILE A 120 16.36 -19.66 -44.51
C ILE A 120 15.70 -19.65 -45.90
N ASP A 121 15.69 -18.48 -46.54
CA ASP A 121 15.05 -18.30 -47.85
C ASP A 121 16.06 -17.97 -48.96
N VAL A 122 17.30 -17.60 -48.59
CA VAL A 122 18.38 -17.23 -49.51
C VAL A 122 19.71 -17.84 -49.07
N ASP A 123 20.63 -18.03 -50.01
CA ASP A 123 22.01 -18.37 -49.68
C ASP A 123 22.75 -17.17 -49.09
N LEU A 124 23.57 -17.44 -48.09
CA LEU A 124 24.48 -16.47 -47.48
C LEU A 124 25.91 -16.75 -47.94
N ASP A 125 26.81 -15.80 -47.71
CA ASP A 125 28.24 -16.09 -47.79
C ASP A 125 28.65 -16.94 -46.58
N TRP A 126 28.56 -18.26 -46.77
CA TRP A 126 28.60 -19.25 -45.69
C TRP A 126 29.89 -19.23 -44.87
N ASN A 127 31.03 -18.89 -45.48
CA ASN A 127 32.31 -18.87 -44.79
C ASN A 127 32.62 -17.51 -44.15
N ASN A 128 31.84 -16.46 -44.46
CA ASN A 128 31.99 -15.16 -43.83
C ASN A 128 31.36 -15.14 -42.43
N LYS A 129 31.86 -14.21 -41.61
CA LYS A 129 31.33 -13.91 -40.28
C LYS A 129 29.90 -13.41 -40.41
N ILE A 130 28.99 -13.93 -39.57
CA ILE A 130 27.58 -13.51 -39.56
C ILE A 130 27.37 -12.36 -38.58
N THR A 131 26.60 -11.36 -38.99
CA THR A 131 26.18 -10.27 -38.11
C THR A 131 25.16 -10.78 -37.09
N ARG A 132 25.01 -10.07 -35.98
CA ARG A 132 23.99 -10.34 -34.96
C ARG A 132 22.59 -10.31 -35.57
N ALA A 133 22.30 -9.32 -36.40
CA ALA A 133 21.01 -9.25 -37.10
C ALA A 133 20.79 -10.43 -38.05
N GLY A 134 21.83 -10.86 -38.79
CA GLY A 134 21.74 -12.04 -39.67
C GLY A 134 21.50 -13.33 -38.89
N TYR A 135 22.22 -13.52 -37.77
CA TYR A 135 22.02 -14.66 -36.87
C TYR A 135 20.59 -14.67 -36.31
N MET A 136 20.10 -13.52 -35.84
CA MET A 136 18.75 -13.37 -35.28
C MET A 136 17.65 -13.65 -36.31
N GLN A 137 17.84 -13.30 -37.59
CA GLN A 137 16.88 -13.66 -38.65
C GLN A 137 16.67 -15.18 -38.75
N ILE A 138 17.75 -15.96 -38.69
CA ILE A 138 17.66 -17.43 -38.77
C ILE A 138 16.99 -17.97 -37.50
N PHE A 139 17.44 -17.53 -36.33
CA PHE A 139 17.00 -18.07 -35.04
C PHE A 139 15.58 -17.65 -34.65
N ALA A 140 15.09 -16.50 -35.11
CA ALA A 140 13.70 -16.07 -34.86
C ALA A 140 12.67 -17.04 -35.46
N ARG A 141 13.04 -17.80 -36.52
CA ARG A 141 12.17 -18.82 -37.13
C ARG A 141 12.05 -20.10 -36.31
N LEU A 142 12.90 -20.28 -35.30
CA LEU A 142 12.84 -21.41 -34.36
C LEU A 142 11.92 -21.13 -33.15
N ILE A 143 11.36 -19.91 -33.09
CA ILE A 143 10.46 -19.43 -32.04
C ILE A 143 9.09 -19.18 -32.64
N THR A 144 8.06 -19.70 -32.00
CA THR A 144 6.66 -19.43 -32.37
C THR A 144 6.24 -18.02 -31.91
N ASP A 145 5.18 -17.46 -32.48
CA ASP A 145 4.67 -16.15 -32.05
C ASP A 145 4.13 -16.19 -30.61
N GLU A 146 3.61 -17.34 -30.16
CA GLU A 146 3.23 -17.57 -28.76
C GLU A 146 4.43 -17.48 -27.82
N GLU A 147 5.52 -18.21 -28.15
CA GLU A 147 6.76 -18.16 -27.38
C GLU A 147 7.39 -16.76 -27.31
N ALA A 148 7.06 -15.90 -28.28
CA ALA A 148 7.49 -14.51 -28.34
C ALA A 148 6.60 -13.54 -27.54
N ARG A 149 5.69 -14.01 -26.68
CA ARG A 149 4.85 -13.15 -25.82
C ARG A 149 5.32 -13.01 -24.36
N LEU A 150 6.53 -13.48 -24.05
CA LEU A 150 7.06 -13.46 -22.68
C LEU A 150 7.25 -12.03 -22.13
N ASN A 151 7.83 -11.14 -22.93
CA ASN A 151 8.14 -9.76 -22.57
C ASN A 151 7.37 -8.76 -23.44
N ASN A 152 7.07 -7.59 -22.87
CA ASN A 152 6.46 -6.50 -23.62
C ASN A 152 7.57 -5.57 -24.14
N VAL A 153 7.93 -5.73 -25.42
CA VAL A 153 8.94 -4.89 -26.10
C VAL A 153 8.24 -4.14 -27.24
N PRO A 154 7.77 -2.89 -27.00
CA PRO A 154 7.05 -2.11 -28.00
C PRO A 154 7.92 -1.79 -29.22
N ASP A 155 7.30 -1.65 -30.39
CA ASP A 155 8.00 -1.25 -31.61
C ASP A 155 8.75 0.08 -31.40
N GLY A 156 10.00 0.14 -31.85
CA GLY A 156 10.88 1.29 -31.68
C GLY A 156 11.55 1.40 -30.29
N SER A 157 11.29 0.49 -29.34
CA SER A 157 11.88 0.56 -28.00
C SER A 157 13.33 0.05 -27.91
N ILE A 158 13.87 -0.60 -28.95
CA ILE A 158 15.28 -1.02 -29.01
C ILE A 158 16.08 0.14 -29.63
N PRO A 159 16.98 0.81 -28.88
CA PRO A 159 17.49 2.13 -29.27
C PRO A 159 18.20 2.19 -30.63
N ASP A 160 18.91 1.14 -31.00
CA ASP A 160 19.70 1.05 -32.24
C ASP A 160 19.03 0.21 -33.35
N VAL A 161 17.76 -0.17 -33.17
CA VAL A 161 16.99 -0.94 -34.16
C VAL A 161 15.68 -0.23 -34.49
N ARG A 162 15.70 0.53 -35.58
CA ARG A 162 14.50 1.11 -36.19
C ARG A 162 13.65 0.00 -36.82
N MET A 163 12.32 0.14 -36.78
CA MET A 163 11.41 -0.84 -37.41
C MET A 163 11.59 -0.95 -38.94
N SER A 164 12.22 0.04 -39.58
CA SER A 164 12.59 -0.02 -41.01
C SER A 164 13.82 -0.89 -41.29
N HIS A 165 14.52 -1.39 -40.27
CA HIS A 165 15.66 -2.28 -40.46
C HIS A 165 15.18 -3.65 -40.98
N PRO A 166 15.83 -4.28 -41.98
CA PRO A 166 15.35 -5.53 -42.58
C PRO A 166 15.15 -6.70 -41.60
N SER A 167 15.93 -6.72 -40.51
CA SER A 167 15.83 -7.72 -39.45
C SER A 167 14.98 -7.29 -38.25
N ALA A 168 14.29 -6.15 -38.29
CA ALA A 168 13.59 -5.62 -37.11
C ALA A 168 12.64 -6.66 -36.51
N ASP A 169 11.73 -7.24 -37.30
CA ASP A 169 10.75 -8.21 -36.81
C ASP A 169 11.41 -9.41 -36.10
N ALA A 170 12.48 -9.96 -36.68
CA ALA A 170 13.22 -11.06 -36.09
C ALA A 170 13.92 -10.67 -34.77
N ILE A 171 14.52 -9.48 -34.72
CA ILE A 171 15.17 -8.95 -33.52
C ILE A 171 14.13 -8.76 -32.42
N TYR A 172 13.04 -8.02 -32.69
CA TYR A 172 11.97 -7.79 -31.72
C TYR A 172 11.35 -9.10 -31.25
N LYS A 173 11.14 -10.07 -32.13
CA LYS A 173 10.63 -11.41 -31.76
C LYS A 173 11.52 -12.11 -30.74
N LEU A 174 12.84 -12.11 -30.91
CA LEU A 174 13.76 -12.74 -29.95
C LEU A 174 13.88 -11.97 -28.62
N TYR A 175 13.76 -10.64 -28.66
CA TYR A 175 13.69 -9.80 -27.45
C TYR A 175 12.40 -10.05 -26.66
N ARG A 176 11.25 -10.11 -27.34
CA ARG A 176 9.95 -10.41 -26.72
C ARG A 176 9.89 -11.84 -26.19
N ALA A 177 10.57 -12.78 -26.85
CA ALA A 177 10.74 -14.13 -26.34
C ALA A 177 11.71 -14.23 -25.14
N GLY A 178 12.42 -13.16 -24.75
CA GLY A 178 13.41 -13.20 -23.67
C GLY A 178 14.66 -14.02 -24.00
N VAL A 179 14.90 -14.32 -25.27
CA VAL A 179 16.11 -15.03 -25.72
C VAL A 179 17.31 -14.08 -25.71
N VAL A 180 17.07 -12.80 -26.03
CA VAL A 180 18.07 -11.73 -26.09
C VAL A 180 17.56 -10.50 -25.33
N GLN A 181 18.44 -9.76 -24.65
CA GLN A 181 18.10 -8.48 -24.00
C GLN A 181 18.95 -7.29 -24.45
N GLY A 182 19.92 -7.52 -25.33
CA GLY A 182 20.90 -6.53 -25.78
C GLY A 182 22.31 -6.77 -25.24
N VAL A 183 23.26 -5.96 -25.70
CA VAL A 183 24.70 -6.08 -25.37
C VAL A 183 25.12 -5.17 -24.21
N ASP A 184 24.23 -4.29 -23.75
CA ASP A 184 24.48 -3.32 -22.68
C ASP A 184 23.20 -3.05 -21.86
N SER A 185 23.32 -2.18 -20.85
CA SER A 185 22.21 -1.76 -19.99
C SER A 185 21.12 -0.98 -20.71
N ASN A 186 21.44 -0.32 -21.83
CA ASN A 186 20.50 0.37 -22.70
C ASN A 186 19.75 -0.59 -23.64
N ARG A 187 20.06 -1.89 -23.55
CA ARG A 187 19.46 -2.95 -24.36
C ARG A 187 19.73 -2.84 -25.87
N ASN A 188 20.84 -2.19 -26.27
CA ASN A 188 21.23 -2.10 -27.67
C ASN A 188 21.40 -3.49 -28.30
N CYS A 189 20.93 -3.68 -29.53
CA CYS A 189 21.07 -4.94 -30.25
C CYS A 189 22.44 -5.08 -30.91
N SER A 190 23.07 -3.99 -31.32
CA SER A 190 24.25 -3.93 -32.20
C SER A 190 24.07 -4.76 -33.47
N PRO A 191 23.06 -4.47 -34.32
CA PRO A 191 22.62 -5.34 -35.41
C PRO A 191 23.72 -5.62 -36.45
N MET A 192 24.61 -4.65 -36.70
CA MET A 192 25.67 -4.75 -37.70
C MET A 192 26.97 -5.41 -37.19
N SER A 193 27.10 -5.58 -35.87
CA SER A 193 28.28 -6.24 -35.28
C SER A 193 28.23 -7.75 -35.51
N TYR A 194 29.39 -8.39 -35.59
CA TYR A 194 29.48 -9.85 -35.64
C TYR A 194 29.11 -10.48 -34.30
N ILE A 195 28.46 -11.64 -34.33
CA ILE A 195 28.05 -12.36 -33.12
C ILE A 195 29.16 -13.27 -32.60
N LYS A 196 29.41 -13.22 -31.29
CA LYS A 196 30.46 -14.02 -30.64
C LYS A 196 29.94 -15.38 -30.18
N ARG A 197 30.84 -16.37 -30.09
CA ARG A 197 30.51 -17.73 -29.60
C ARG A 197 29.96 -17.77 -28.18
N SER A 198 30.45 -16.91 -27.28
CA SER A 198 29.90 -16.75 -25.92
C SER A 198 28.44 -16.30 -25.91
N GLU A 199 28.09 -15.33 -26.77
CA GLU A 199 26.72 -14.84 -26.93
C GLU A 199 25.81 -15.91 -27.52
N VAL A 200 26.32 -16.68 -28.49
CA VAL A 200 25.59 -17.81 -29.06
C VAL A 200 25.31 -18.87 -28.01
N ALA A 201 26.26 -19.24 -27.16
CA ALA A 201 25.99 -20.18 -26.06
C ALA A 201 24.82 -19.71 -25.18
N ALA A 202 24.79 -18.43 -24.80
CA ALA A 202 23.69 -17.85 -24.03
C ALA A 202 22.35 -17.84 -24.78
N ILE A 203 22.36 -17.62 -26.09
CA ILE A 203 21.15 -17.70 -26.91
C ILE A 203 20.65 -19.15 -26.98
N LEU A 204 21.52 -20.12 -27.28
CA LEU A 204 21.16 -21.53 -27.44
C LEU A 204 20.48 -22.09 -26.19
N THR A 205 21.02 -21.78 -25.00
CA THR A 205 20.45 -22.27 -23.74
C THR A 205 19.06 -21.69 -23.47
N ARG A 206 18.79 -20.42 -23.80
CA ARG A 206 17.46 -19.78 -23.67
C ARG A 206 16.47 -20.21 -24.76
N MET A 207 16.99 -20.60 -25.93
CA MET A 207 16.18 -21.18 -27.00
C MET A 207 15.64 -22.56 -26.60
N MET A 208 16.46 -23.36 -25.92
CA MET A 208 16.13 -24.74 -25.54
C MET A 208 15.41 -24.86 -24.20
N ASP A 209 15.60 -23.91 -23.28
CA ASP A 209 14.94 -23.91 -21.97
C ASP A 209 14.21 -22.59 -21.72
N VAL A 210 12.87 -22.65 -21.74
CA VAL A 210 11.99 -21.49 -21.54
C VAL A 210 12.19 -20.86 -20.16
N ASN A 211 12.51 -21.66 -19.13
CA ASN A 211 12.70 -21.14 -17.77
C ASN A 211 13.97 -20.30 -17.62
N ARG A 212 14.90 -20.39 -18.59
CA ARG A 212 16.12 -19.59 -18.63
C ARG A 212 15.98 -18.31 -19.44
N ARG A 213 14.85 -18.11 -20.11
CA ARG A 213 14.56 -16.88 -20.86
C ARG A 213 14.47 -15.70 -19.90
N LEU A 214 15.03 -14.58 -20.35
CA LEU A 214 15.14 -13.35 -19.59
C LEU A 214 13.76 -12.69 -19.53
N GLN A 215 13.24 -12.49 -18.33
CA GLN A 215 11.97 -11.80 -18.12
C GLN A 215 12.20 -10.35 -17.69
N ASP A 216 11.35 -9.45 -18.18
CA ASP A 216 11.34 -8.06 -17.73
C ASP A 216 11.07 -8.02 -16.22
N PHE A 217 12.04 -7.49 -15.47
CA PHE A 217 11.85 -7.22 -14.04
C PHE A 217 10.88 -6.06 -13.88
N LYS A 218 9.65 -6.35 -13.44
CA LYS A 218 8.55 -5.40 -13.30
C LYS A 218 7.58 -5.81 -12.20
N ILE A 219 6.83 -4.82 -11.70
CA ILE A 219 5.73 -5.04 -10.78
C ILE A 219 4.49 -5.42 -11.58
N THR A 220 3.82 -6.48 -11.16
CA THR A 220 2.61 -7.06 -11.77
C THR A 220 1.36 -6.79 -10.93
N LYS A 221 1.52 -6.60 -9.62
CA LYS A 221 0.46 -6.15 -8.72
C LYS A 221 0.95 -4.99 -7.86
N GLU A 222 0.25 -3.88 -7.95
CA GLU A 222 0.52 -2.67 -7.16
C GLU A 222 -0.23 -2.72 -5.82
N PRO A 223 0.28 -2.06 -4.77
CA PRO A 223 -0.47 -1.93 -3.53
C PRO A 223 -1.66 -0.98 -3.72
N GLU A 224 -2.75 -1.25 -3.01
CA GLU A 224 -3.99 -0.47 -3.08
C GLU A 224 -4.14 0.47 -1.89
N ASN A 225 -4.81 1.60 -2.09
CA ASN A 225 -5.17 2.49 -0.99
C ASN A 225 -6.07 1.75 0.01
N ALA A 226 -5.86 1.97 1.30
CA ALA A 226 -6.59 1.28 2.35
C ALA A 226 -7.15 2.24 3.41
N LYS A 227 -8.33 1.89 3.92
CA LYS A 227 -9.01 2.55 5.03
C LYS A 227 -9.44 1.52 6.04
N ALA A 228 -9.13 1.75 7.31
CA ALA A 228 -9.63 0.92 8.40
C ALA A 228 -9.72 1.75 9.70
N ASP A 229 -10.07 1.10 10.80
CA ASP A 229 -10.21 1.76 12.10
C ASP A 229 -8.84 2.06 12.71
N LEU A 230 -8.75 3.14 13.47
CA LEU A 230 -7.50 3.58 14.10
C LEU A 230 -6.89 2.46 14.97
N GLY A 231 -5.57 2.27 14.87
CA GLY A 231 -4.84 1.26 15.64
C GLY A 231 -4.88 -0.15 15.06
N THR A 232 -5.63 -0.37 13.97
CA THR A 232 -5.58 -1.63 13.20
C THR A 232 -4.41 -1.63 12.22
N ARG A 233 -4.20 -2.76 11.54
CA ARG A 233 -3.23 -2.89 10.44
C ARG A 233 -3.93 -3.35 9.17
N VAL A 234 -3.44 -2.88 8.04
CA VAL A 234 -3.89 -3.26 6.69
C VAL A 234 -2.74 -3.90 5.93
N ASP A 235 -3.03 -4.92 5.13
CA ASP A 235 -2.02 -5.58 4.31
C ASP A 235 -1.88 -4.85 2.97
N LEU A 236 -0.69 -4.32 2.70
CA LEU A 236 -0.29 -3.81 1.39
C LEU A 236 0.59 -4.85 0.71
N LYS A 237 0.24 -5.25 -0.52
CA LYS A 237 0.93 -6.35 -1.22
C LYS A 237 1.46 -5.90 -2.57
N VAL A 238 2.66 -6.35 -2.92
CA VAL A 238 3.23 -6.27 -4.26
C VAL A 238 3.46 -7.67 -4.82
N GLU A 239 3.36 -7.81 -6.15
CA GLU A 239 3.78 -9.03 -6.86
C GLU A 239 4.65 -8.61 -8.04
N VAL A 240 5.74 -9.33 -8.30
CA VAL A 240 6.73 -8.99 -9.34
C VAL A 240 6.92 -10.16 -10.31
N SER A 241 7.25 -9.85 -11.55
CA SER A 241 7.73 -10.82 -12.55
C SER A 241 9.17 -10.51 -12.93
N GLY A 242 9.96 -11.53 -13.24
CA GLY A 242 11.37 -11.40 -13.62
C GLY A 242 12.29 -10.96 -12.48
N GLY A 243 13.49 -10.51 -12.85
CA GLY A 243 14.57 -10.22 -11.90
C GLY A 243 15.37 -11.47 -11.53
N LYS A 244 16.66 -11.29 -11.25
CA LYS A 244 17.51 -12.40 -10.79
C LYS A 244 17.29 -12.65 -9.29
N ALA A 245 16.92 -13.88 -8.92
CA ALA A 245 16.80 -14.27 -7.52
C ALA A 245 18.17 -14.32 -6.80
N PRO A 246 18.22 -14.15 -5.45
CA PRO A 246 17.09 -13.78 -4.59
C PRO A 246 16.69 -12.31 -4.76
N LEU A 247 15.38 -12.03 -4.61
CA LEU A 247 14.85 -10.67 -4.59
C LEU A 247 14.85 -10.15 -3.16
N SER A 248 15.15 -8.86 -2.98
CA SER A 248 14.99 -8.15 -1.71
C SER A 248 13.92 -7.06 -1.83
N TYR A 249 13.19 -6.83 -0.74
CA TYR A 249 12.11 -5.85 -0.65
C TYR A 249 12.47 -4.84 0.42
N GLN A 250 12.13 -3.57 0.20
CA GLN A 250 12.18 -2.52 1.21
C GLN A 250 10.93 -1.66 1.05
N TRP A 251 10.02 -1.75 2.01
CA TRP A 251 8.90 -0.82 2.09
C TRP A 251 9.35 0.52 2.62
N GLU A 252 8.87 1.58 2.00
CA GLU A 252 9.07 2.97 2.38
C GLU A 252 7.71 3.63 2.64
N TYR A 253 7.69 4.63 3.52
CA TYR A 253 6.53 5.45 3.77
C TYR A 253 6.87 6.93 3.63
N LEU A 254 5.87 7.71 3.26
CA LEU A 254 5.92 9.15 3.12
C LEU A 254 4.81 9.75 3.97
N ASP A 255 5.20 10.65 4.85
CA ASP A 255 4.32 11.66 5.44
C ASP A 255 4.29 12.87 4.49
N GLU A 256 3.09 13.26 4.04
CA GLU A 256 2.93 14.36 3.08
C GLU A 256 3.49 15.69 3.60
N GLU A 257 3.50 15.91 4.92
CA GLU A 257 4.10 17.11 5.52
C GLU A 257 5.64 17.11 5.43
N SER A 258 6.25 15.93 5.40
CA SER A 258 7.72 15.77 5.39
C SER A 258 8.34 15.76 3.98
N GLY A 259 7.53 15.46 2.96
CA GLY A 259 7.92 15.46 1.54
C GLY A 259 8.84 14.32 1.07
N ASN A 260 9.47 13.54 1.97
CA ASN A 260 10.45 12.51 1.61
C ASN A 260 10.05 11.10 2.09
N PHE A 261 10.24 10.10 1.24
CA PHE A 261 10.09 8.69 1.60
C PHE A 261 11.19 8.24 2.56
N ARG A 262 10.83 7.39 3.53
CA ARG A 262 11.73 6.81 4.54
C ARG A 262 11.42 5.32 4.68
N ASN A 263 12.41 4.52 5.07
CA ASN A 263 12.21 3.09 5.28
C ASN A 263 11.14 2.83 6.35
N SER A 264 10.15 2.02 6.00
CA SER A 264 9.17 1.49 6.94
C SER A 264 9.84 0.45 7.84
N THR A 265 9.53 0.51 9.12
CA THR A 265 9.93 -0.51 10.11
C THR A 265 8.76 -1.42 10.50
N SER A 266 7.60 -1.27 9.84
CA SER A 266 6.43 -2.10 10.13
C SER A 266 6.66 -3.56 9.77
N GLU A 267 5.89 -4.45 10.40
CA GLU A 267 5.94 -5.89 10.12
C GLU A 267 5.77 -6.16 8.61
N GLY A 268 6.65 -7.00 8.06
CA GLY A 268 6.68 -7.32 6.63
C GLY A 268 7.44 -6.32 5.75
N ASN A 269 8.12 -5.31 6.32
CA ASN A 269 8.84 -4.28 5.55
C ASN A 269 9.95 -4.80 4.61
N ALA A 270 10.46 -6.01 4.84
CA ALA A 270 11.44 -6.67 3.99
C ALA A 270 10.85 -7.81 3.13
N THR A 271 9.52 -7.84 2.97
CA THR A 271 8.79 -8.89 2.24
C THR A 271 7.86 -8.30 1.18
N ASP A 272 7.18 -9.16 0.42
CA ASP A 272 6.20 -8.76 -0.60
C ASP A 272 4.90 -8.18 0.00
N THR A 273 4.72 -8.29 1.32
CA THR A 273 3.50 -7.86 2.03
C THR A 273 3.86 -7.06 3.28
N LEU A 274 3.36 -5.82 3.37
CA LEU A 274 3.53 -4.94 4.53
C LEU A 274 2.24 -4.88 5.35
N LYS A 275 2.35 -5.06 6.67
CA LYS A 275 1.24 -4.78 7.61
C LYS A 275 1.26 -3.33 8.07
N ALA A 276 0.79 -2.42 7.22
CA ALA A 276 0.82 -0.99 7.49
C ALA A 276 -0.15 -0.60 8.62
N PRO A 277 0.30 0.15 9.64
CA PRO A 277 -0.58 0.63 10.70
C PRO A 277 -1.53 1.72 10.18
N VAL A 278 -2.76 1.69 10.69
CA VAL A 278 -3.71 2.78 10.49
C VAL A 278 -3.54 3.77 11.63
N GLU A 279 -3.00 4.92 11.29
CA GLU A 279 -2.71 6.00 12.23
C GLU A 279 -3.66 7.18 12.04
N GLU A 280 -3.57 8.13 12.97
CA GLU A 280 -4.33 9.36 12.93
C GLU A 280 -3.90 10.30 11.78
N ILE A 281 -2.63 10.20 11.38
CA ILE A 281 -2.08 10.87 10.19
C ILE A 281 -2.06 9.84 9.05
N SER A 282 -2.46 10.26 7.85
CA SER A 282 -2.39 9.39 6.68
C SER A 282 -0.98 9.32 6.11
N TYR A 283 -0.54 8.12 5.74
CA TYR A 283 0.75 7.90 5.09
C TYR A 283 0.57 7.30 3.70
N LYS A 284 1.54 7.55 2.83
CA LYS A 284 1.69 6.87 1.54
C LYS A 284 2.81 5.86 1.64
N TYR A 285 2.58 4.61 1.24
CA TYR A 285 3.57 3.55 1.25
C TYR A 285 3.93 3.11 -0.16
N ARG A 286 5.20 2.81 -0.41
CA ARG A 286 5.67 2.17 -1.65
C ARG A 286 6.70 1.10 -1.32
N CYS A 287 6.92 0.16 -2.23
CA CYS A 287 7.93 -0.88 -2.09
C CYS A 287 9.02 -0.69 -3.14
N VAL A 288 10.28 -0.75 -2.71
CA VAL A 288 11.46 -0.86 -3.59
C VAL A 288 11.87 -2.32 -3.63
N ILE A 289 11.83 -2.94 -4.80
CA ILE A 289 12.22 -4.33 -5.00
C ILE A 289 13.52 -4.36 -5.79
N THR A 290 14.54 -5.03 -5.24
CA THR A 290 15.87 -5.15 -5.85
C THR A 290 16.15 -6.60 -6.19
N ASP A 291 16.70 -6.86 -7.37
CA ASP A 291 17.15 -8.19 -7.74
C ASP A 291 18.62 -8.45 -7.35
N ALA A 292 19.10 -9.68 -7.48
CA ALA A 292 20.47 -10.07 -7.12
C ALA A 292 21.57 -9.40 -7.96
N THR A 293 21.22 -8.67 -9.03
CA THR A 293 22.16 -7.86 -9.81
C THR A 293 22.18 -6.39 -9.38
N GLY A 294 21.29 -6.00 -8.46
CA GLY A 294 21.10 -4.61 -8.03
C GLY A 294 20.10 -3.82 -8.87
N LYS A 295 19.42 -4.45 -9.84
CA LYS A 295 18.37 -3.78 -10.63
C LYS A 295 17.15 -3.53 -9.72
N GLN A 296 16.53 -2.37 -9.83
CA GLN A 296 15.39 -1.98 -8.99
C GLN A 296 14.12 -1.71 -9.78
N VAL A 297 12.98 -2.02 -9.17
CA VAL A 297 11.65 -1.55 -9.54
C VAL A 297 10.96 -0.97 -8.30
N ILE A 298 10.17 0.09 -8.48
CA ILE A 298 9.53 0.81 -7.37
C ILE A 298 8.02 0.83 -7.62
N SER A 299 7.24 0.43 -6.61
CA SER A 299 5.78 0.40 -6.71
C SER A 299 5.18 1.80 -6.75
N LYS A 300 3.92 1.87 -7.19
CA LYS A 300 3.08 3.04 -6.91
C LYS A 300 2.90 3.20 -5.40
N ALA A 301 2.61 4.44 -5.01
CA ALA A 301 2.33 4.77 -3.62
C ALA A 301 0.86 4.48 -3.26
N ALA A 302 0.62 3.71 -2.21
CA ALA A 302 -0.68 3.42 -1.64
C ALA A 302 -0.91 4.24 -0.36
N LYS A 303 -2.03 4.96 -0.29
CA LYS A 303 -2.43 5.75 0.89
C LYS A 303 -3.13 4.86 1.91
N VAL A 304 -2.65 4.89 3.16
CA VAL A 304 -3.32 4.30 4.32
C VAL A 304 -3.84 5.44 5.20
N GLU A 305 -5.13 5.44 5.48
CA GLU A 305 -5.77 6.47 6.31
C GLU A 305 -6.87 5.89 7.21
N LYS A 306 -7.11 6.54 8.36
CA LYS A 306 -8.23 6.15 9.23
C LYS A 306 -9.58 6.40 8.56
N SER A 307 -10.56 5.60 8.94
CA SER A 307 -11.96 5.92 8.66
C SER A 307 -12.38 7.14 9.48
N ASN A 308 -13.01 8.15 8.86
CA ASN A 308 -13.53 9.30 9.59
C ASN A 308 -14.66 8.87 10.54
N SER A 309 -14.40 8.97 11.85
CA SER A 309 -15.40 8.81 12.91
C SER A 309 -15.56 10.15 13.61
N GLY A 310 -16.44 11.01 13.09
CA GLY A 310 -16.88 12.21 13.79
C GLY A 310 -18.03 11.90 14.74
N THR A 311 -18.28 12.77 15.72
CA THR A 311 -19.51 12.72 16.52
C THR A 311 -20.67 13.19 15.64
N LEU A 312 -21.68 12.34 15.42
CA LEU A 312 -22.89 12.70 14.68
C LEU A 312 -23.60 13.86 15.41
N THR A 313 -23.80 14.99 14.73
CA THR A 313 -24.40 16.21 15.32
C THR A 313 -25.42 16.85 14.37
N VAL A 314 -26.52 17.38 14.89
CA VAL A 314 -27.49 18.18 14.11
C VAL A 314 -26.96 19.59 13.90
N THR A 315 -26.92 20.06 12.66
CA THR A 315 -26.39 21.39 12.25
C THR A 315 -27.45 22.35 11.74
N LYS A 316 -28.61 21.85 11.32
CA LYS A 316 -29.76 22.67 10.90
C LYS A 316 -31.05 22.08 11.50
N GLN A 317 -31.79 22.90 12.22
CA GLN A 317 -33.09 22.54 12.78
C GLN A 317 -34.20 22.71 11.73
N PRO A 318 -35.25 21.88 11.77
CA PRO A 318 -36.47 22.19 11.06
C PRO A 318 -37.14 23.44 11.65
N GLU A 319 -38.05 24.03 10.88
CA GLU A 319 -38.81 25.22 11.28
C GLU A 319 -40.31 24.90 11.32
N SER A 320 -41.01 25.47 12.30
CA SER A 320 -42.48 25.37 12.38
C SER A 320 -43.15 26.05 11.19
N LYS A 321 -44.28 25.49 10.75
CA LYS A 321 -45.03 25.98 9.58
C LYS A 321 -46.50 26.22 9.96
N ILE A 322 -46.98 27.42 9.64
CA ILE A 322 -48.38 27.84 9.84
C ILE A 322 -48.88 28.35 8.49
N GLY A 323 -50.08 27.94 8.09
CA GLY A 323 -50.63 28.29 6.79
C GLY A 323 -52.03 27.75 6.58
N ASN A 324 -52.51 27.79 5.35
CA ASN A 324 -53.88 27.38 5.02
C ASN A 324 -53.98 25.85 4.91
N VAL A 325 -55.17 25.30 5.22
CA VAL A 325 -55.46 23.88 5.04
C VAL A 325 -55.18 23.46 3.59
N GLY A 326 -54.48 22.33 3.42
CA GLY A 326 -54.06 21.80 2.13
C GLY A 326 -52.77 22.40 1.57
N GLN A 327 -52.21 23.45 2.19
CA GLN A 327 -50.91 23.98 1.80
C GLN A 327 -49.81 22.95 2.06
N ILE A 328 -48.98 22.69 1.06
CA ILE A 328 -47.83 21.80 1.17
C ILE A 328 -46.63 22.59 1.69
N VAL A 329 -46.00 22.08 2.74
CA VAL A 329 -44.83 22.68 3.39
C VAL A 329 -43.70 21.67 3.53
N LYS A 330 -42.47 22.18 3.63
CA LYS A 330 -41.25 21.38 3.80
C LYS A 330 -40.61 21.62 5.16
N LEU A 331 -40.18 20.54 5.79
CA LEU A 331 -39.32 20.52 6.98
C LEU A 331 -37.95 19.98 6.57
N GLU A 332 -36.87 20.60 7.03
CA GLU A 332 -35.51 20.22 6.66
C GLU A 332 -34.64 20.05 7.90
N VAL A 333 -33.78 19.03 7.90
CA VAL A 333 -32.77 18.80 8.94
C VAL A 333 -31.40 18.65 8.32
N GLY A 334 -30.37 19.19 8.97
CA GLY A 334 -28.97 19.04 8.56
C GLY A 334 -28.15 18.36 9.65
N VAL A 335 -27.18 17.53 9.26
CA VAL A 335 -26.25 16.86 10.19
C VAL A 335 -24.80 16.96 9.71
N SER A 336 -23.83 16.82 10.61
CA SER A 336 -22.40 16.70 10.33
C SER A 336 -21.77 15.58 11.19
N GLY A 337 -20.56 15.15 10.80
CA GLY A 337 -19.79 14.15 11.55
C GLY A 337 -20.27 12.70 11.38
N ALA A 338 -21.33 12.47 10.60
CA ALA A 338 -21.92 11.15 10.39
C ALA A 338 -21.00 10.21 9.59
N LYS A 339 -20.88 8.95 10.03
CA LYS A 339 -20.30 7.86 9.22
C LYS A 339 -21.37 7.37 8.22
N GLU A 340 -21.04 7.27 6.94
CA GLU A 340 -21.97 6.70 5.96
C GLU A 340 -22.17 5.17 6.19
N PRO A 341 -23.35 4.60 5.88
CA PRO A 341 -24.55 5.27 5.39
C PRO A 341 -25.34 6.00 6.49
N VAL A 342 -25.85 7.20 6.19
CA VAL A 342 -26.77 7.94 7.08
C VAL A 342 -28.23 7.59 6.79
N THR A 343 -28.99 7.30 7.84
CA THR A 343 -30.42 6.99 7.76
C THR A 343 -31.24 8.01 8.54
N TYR A 344 -32.40 8.37 7.99
CA TYR A 344 -33.33 9.34 8.57
C TYR A 344 -34.68 8.66 8.83
N GLN A 345 -35.38 9.09 9.87
CA GLN A 345 -36.76 8.71 10.14
C GLN A 345 -37.50 9.90 10.76
N TRP A 346 -38.40 10.50 9.99
CA TRP A 346 -39.32 11.50 10.52
C TRP A 346 -40.42 10.85 11.35
N GLU A 347 -40.74 11.49 12.46
CA GLU A 347 -41.79 11.10 13.40
C GLU A 347 -42.73 12.30 13.64
N TYR A 348 -44.00 12.01 13.95
CA TYR A 348 -45.01 13.01 14.30
C TYR A 348 -45.72 12.68 15.63
N SER A 349 -46.31 13.67 16.27
CA SER A 349 -47.14 13.53 17.47
C SER A 349 -48.29 14.54 17.42
N GLU A 350 -49.45 14.19 17.99
CA GLU A 350 -50.60 15.12 18.13
C GLU A 350 -50.39 16.12 19.27
N ASN A 351 -49.41 15.89 20.17
CA ASN A 351 -49.13 16.74 21.32
C ASN A 351 -47.61 16.89 21.54
N LEU A 352 -47.14 18.07 21.98
CA LEU A 352 -45.70 18.35 22.20
C LEU A 352 -45.02 17.36 23.16
N SER A 353 -45.74 16.94 24.19
CA SER A 353 -45.29 15.99 25.23
C SER A 353 -45.80 14.56 25.01
N GLY A 354 -46.48 14.30 23.89
CA GLY A 354 -47.04 12.99 23.55
C GLY A 354 -46.03 12.01 22.95
N SER A 355 -46.50 10.78 22.72
CA SER A 355 -45.75 9.75 22.00
C SER A 355 -45.59 10.12 20.52
N PHE A 356 -44.37 9.93 20.01
CA PHE A 356 -44.06 10.14 18.59
C PHE A 356 -44.22 8.83 17.80
N TYR A 357 -44.87 8.92 16.65
CA TYR A 357 -45.13 7.84 15.70
C TYR A 357 -44.37 8.10 14.40
N LYS A 358 -43.96 7.05 13.68
CA LYS A 358 -43.28 7.21 12.39
C LYS A 358 -44.21 7.90 11.40
N SER A 359 -43.73 8.97 10.76
CA SER A 359 -44.46 9.61 9.67
C SER A 359 -44.41 8.74 8.42
N GLU A 360 -45.50 8.71 7.65
CA GLU A 360 -45.59 8.08 6.33
C GLU A 360 -45.58 9.11 5.19
N ALA A 361 -45.41 10.40 5.52
CA ALA A 361 -45.39 11.46 4.52
C ALA A 361 -44.17 11.39 3.60
N ILE A 362 -44.26 12.07 2.46
CA ILE A 362 -43.23 12.05 1.42
C ILE A 362 -41.91 12.59 1.97
N GLY A 363 -40.84 11.81 1.81
CA GLY A 363 -39.51 12.17 2.29
C GLY A 363 -39.20 11.73 3.73
N ASN A 364 -40.07 10.94 4.39
CA ASN A 364 -39.90 10.46 5.77
C ASN A 364 -38.57 9.74 6.08
N LYS A 365 -37.83 9.27 5.07
CA LYS A 365 -36.50 8.65 5.20
C LYS A 365 -35.36 9.50 4.62
N THR A 366 -35.60 10.79 4.42
CA THR A 366 -34.62 11.73 3.87
C THR A 366 -34.42 12.93 4.79
N LYS A 367 -33.47 13.81 4.45
CA LYS A 367 -33.23 15.07 5.15
C LYS A 367 -34.38 16.09 5.02
N GLU A 368 -35.33 15.86 4.12
CA GLU A 368 -36.50 16.71 3.89
C GLU A 368 -37.80 15.92 4.08
N LEU A 369 -38.76 16.47 4.82
CA LEU A 369 -40.13 15.94 4.91
C LEU A 369 -41.10 16.91 4.25
N THR A 370 -42.00 16.40 3.42
CA THR A 370 -43.07 17.17 2.78
C THR A 370 -44.41 16.75 3.37
N VAL A 371 -45.13 17.72 3.97
CA VAL A 371 -46.43 17.49 4.61
C VAL A 371 -47.45 18.52 4.14
N ALA A 372 -48.73 18.15 4.13
CA ALA A 372 -49.82 19.10 3.98
C ALA A 372 -50.24 19.65 5.36
N ILE A 373 -50.67 20.90 5.39
CA ILE A 373 -51.30 21.47 6.58
C ILE A 373 -52.74 20.94 6.67
N GLU A 374 -53.09 20.35 7.82
CA GLU A 374 -54.42 19.79 8.07
C GLU A 374 -55.21 20.61 9.09
N ASN A 375 -56.49 20.26 9.29
CA ASN A 375 -57.34 20.83 10.33
C ASN A 375 -56.91 20.46 11.77
N LYS A 376 -55.92 19.57 11.90
CA LYS A 376 -55.30 19.18 13.16
C LYS A 376 -53.87 19.71 13.23
N GLU A 377 -53.41 19.95 14.46
CA GLU A 377 -52.02 20.32 14.72
C GLU A 377 -51.15 19.08 14.91
N TYR A 378 -49.95 19.11 14.35
CA TYR A 378 -48.98 18.02 14.44
C TYR A 378 -47.59 18.55 14.77
N TRP A 379 -46.91 17.83 15.66
CA TRP A 379 -45.53 18.06 16.05
C TRP A 379 -44.62 17.09 15.33
N TYR A 380 -43.60 17.56 14.64
CA TYR A 380 -42.66 16.73 13.88
C TYR A 380 -41.25 16.80 14.47
N ARG A 381 -40.50 15.69 14.36
CA ARG A 381 -39.05 15.61 14.60
C ARG A 381 -38.42 14.56 13.69
N CYS A 382 -37.11 14.58 13.51
CA CYS A 382 -36.37 13.58 12.75
C CYS A 382 -35.37 12.85 13.65
N LYS A 383 -35.37 11.51 13.59
CA LYS A 383 -34.31 10.65 14.15
C LYS A 383 -33.30 10.32 13.07
N ILE A 384 -32.02 10.54 13.35
CA ILE A 384 -30.93 10.31 12.40
C ILE A 384 -29.97 9.29 13.00
N ARG A 385 -29.58 8.28 12.22
CA ARG A 385 -28.60 7.26 12.61
C ARG A 385 -27.53 7.10 11.54
N ASP A 386 -26.27 7.08 11.96
CA ASP A 386 -25.13 6.89 11.06
C ASP A 386 -24.72 5.40 10.93
N GLY A 387 -23.78 5.10 10.04
CA GLY A 387 -23.24 3.76 9.78
C GLY A 387 -22.40 3.18 10.94
N ALA A 388 -21.94 4.02 11.88
CA ALA A 388 -21.30 3.59 13.13
C ALA A 388 -22.34 3.22 14.21
N GLY A 389 -23.61 3.58 13.98
CA GLY A 389 -24.71 3.34 14.90
C GLY A 389 -24.97 4.47 15.89
N GLN A 390 -24.31 5.62 15.75
CA GLN A 390 -24.63 6.83 16.51
C GLN A 390 -26.02 7.33 16.14
N THR A 391 -26.76 7.86 17.12
CA THR A 391 -28.12 8.38 16.91
C THR A 391 -28.28 9.79 17.48
N VAL A 392 -28.92 10.68 16.72
CA VAL A 392 -29.33 12.02 17.18
C VAL A 392 -30.78 12.31 16.79
N GLU A 393 -31.42 13.24 17.49
CA GLU A 393 -32.76 13.72 17.20
C GLU A 393 -32.74 15.22 16.89
N SER A 394 -33.56 15.66 15.92
CA SER A 394 -33.82 17.09 15.71
C SER A 394 -34.72 17.67 16.79
N GLY A 395 -34.83 19.00 16.84
CA GLY A 395 -35.87 19.69 17.59
C GLY A 395 -37.27 19.33 17.10
N LYS A 396 -38.26 19.54 17.99
CA LYS A 396 -39.68 19.35 17.70
C LYS A 396 -40.25 20.64 17.12
N VAL A 397 -40.94 20.55 15.99
CA VAL A 397 -41.56 21.70 15.29
C VAL A 397 -43.04 21.48 15.06
N LEU A 398 -43.81 22.56 15.11
CA LEU A 398 -45.26 22.57 14.93
C LEU A 398 -45.63 22.80 13.45
N VAL A 399 -46.55 21.99 12.93
CA VAL A 399 -47.26 22.25 11.67
C VAL A 399 -48.75 22.33 11.96
N LYS A 400 -49.39 23.46 11.62
CA LYS A 400 -50.83 23.69 11.88
C LYS A 400 -51.47 24.66 10.91
N VAL A 401 -52.81 24.65 10.87
CA VAL A 401 -53.63 25.64 10.17
C VAL A 401 -53.61 27.01 10.87
N SER A 402 -53.68 28.09 10.09
CA SER A 402 -53.94 29.45 10.58
C SER A 402 -55.43 29.64 10.92
N GLY A 403 -55.78 30.19 12.10
CA GLY A 403 -57.17 30.48 12.47
C GLY A 403 -57.33 31.53 13.58
N ASP A 404 -58.53 32.11 13.73
CA ASP A 404 -58.82 33.25 14.62
C ASP A 404 -58.66 32.97 16.13
N SER A 405 -58.53 31.71 16.55
CA SER A 405 -58.24 31.32 17.94
C SER A 405 -56.74 31.28 18.26
N ASP A 406 -55.88 31.89 17.43
CA ASP A 406 -54.43 31.81 17.58
C ASP A 406 -53.87 32.54 18.80
N ASN A 407 -54.70 33.06 19.71
CA ASN A 407 -54.27 33.86 20.86
C ASN A 407 -53.58 33.06 21.98
N LEU A 408 -53.58 31.72 21.94
CA LEU A 408 -52.92 30.95 23.00
C LEU A 408 -51.40 31.09 22.90
N PHE A 409 -50.82 31.89 23.79
CA PHE A 409 -49.38 32.10 23.87
C PHE A 409 -48.67 30.80 24.23
N ARG A 410 -47.97 30.19 23.26
CA ARG A 410 -47.22 28.94 23.44
C ARG A 410 -45.99 28.83 22.54
N ILE A 411 -45.05 27.98 22.94
CA ILE A 411 -43.87 27.62 22.15
C ILE A 411 -44.29 26.66 21.03
N THR A 412 -43.76 26.89 19.83
CA THR A 412 -43.99 26.11 18.61
C THR A 412 -42.73 25.42 18.08
N SER A 413 -41.54 25.80 18.56
CA SER A 413 -40.27 25.12 18.30
C SER A 413 -39.37 25.22 19.52
N GLN A 414 -38.81 24.09 19.96
CA GLN A 414 -37.85 24.03 21.06
C GLN A 414 -36.40 23.98 20.52
N PRO A 415 -35.42 24.58 21.24
CA PRO A 415 -34.02 24.33 20.96
C PRO A 415 -33.66 22.88 21.32
N ILE A 416 -32.50 22.40 20.87
CA ILE A 416 -31.94 21.12 21.32
C ILE A 416 -30.49 21.28 21.75
N ASP A 417 -29.94 20.22 22.35
CA ASP A 417 -28.52 20.08 22.62
C ASP A 417 -27.69 20.26 21.34
N MET A 418 -26.63 21.05 21.42
CA MET A 418 -25.73 21.32 20.30
C MET A 418 -24.28 21.06 20.69
N SER A 419 -23.46 20.67 19.73
CA SER A 419 -22.01 20.60 19.91
C SER A 419 -21.26 21.10 18.69
N ALA A 420 -20.13 21.77 18.90
CA ALA A 420 -19.19 22.10 17.83
C ALA A 420 -17.76 22.23 18.37
N SER A 421 -16.75 22.26 17.50
CA SER A 421 -15.37 22.55 17.93
C SER A 421 -15.25 23.95 18.57
N PRO A 422 -14.31 24.16 19.51
CA PRO A 422 -14.17 25.45 20.18
C PRO A 422 -14.07 26.62 19.21
N GLY A 423 -14.82 27.69 19.47
CA GLY A 423 -14.90 28.88 18.63
C GLY A 423 -15.84 28.79 17.43
N LYS A 424 -16.42 27.61 17.12
CA LYS A 424 -17.51 27.51 16.13
C LYS A 424 -18.84 27.95 16.75
N LEU A 425 -19.63 28.66 15.96
CA LEU A 425 -20.97 29.11 16.37
C LEU A 425 -21.98 27.99 16.20
N VAL A 426 -22.77 27.76 17.25
CA VAL A 426 -24.02 26.98 17.20
C VAL A 426 -25.21 27.92 17.31
N MET A 427 -26.34 27.54 16.73
CA MET A 427 -27.57 28.34 16.75
C MET A 427 -28.64 27.63 17.58
N LEU A 428 -29.07 28.26 18.66
CA LEU A 428 -30.23 27.83 19.44
C LEU A 428 -31.43 28.67 19.02
N GLY A 429 -32.49 28.01 18.55
CA GLY A 429 -33.70 28.68 18.08
C GLY A 429 -34.91 28.30 18.93
N VAL A 430 -35.79 29.27 19.17
CA VAL A 430 -37.12 29.07 19.75
C VAL A 430 -38.15 29.77 18.87
N ALA A 431 -39.35 29.22 18.74
CA ALA A 431 -40.46 29.87 18.07
C ALA A 431 -41.69 29.86 18.96
N VAL A 432 -42.52 30.90 18.88
CA VAL A 432 -43.77 31.05 19.64
C VAL A 432 -44.92 31.47 18.72
N THR A 433 -46.15 31.26 19.17
CA THR A 433 -47.38 31.74 18.52
C THR A 433 -48.35 32.23 19.60
N GLY A 434 -49.34 33.03 19.21
CA GLY A 434 -50.33 33.63 20.11
C GLY A 434 -49.80 34.69 21.07
N GLY A 435 -50.60 35.05 22.07
CA GLY A 435 -50.32 36.19 22.94
C GLY A 435 -50.35 37.54 22.22
N THR A 436 -50.02 38.61 22.94
CA THR A 436 -49.98 39.96 22.37
C THR A 436 -48.57 40.32 21.93
N GLN A 437 -48.40 40.70 20.67
CA GLN A 437 -47.13 41.20 20.15
C GLN A 437 -46.88 42.65 20.60
N PRO A 438 -45.62 43.10 20.76
CA PRO A 438 -44.37 42.40 20.43
C PRO A 438 -43.87 41.44 21.52
N TYR A 439 -43.20 40.36 21.11
CA TYR A 439 -42.55 39.44 22.04
C TYR A 439 -41.19 39.94 22.50
N ARG A 440 -40.87 39.73 23.78
CA ARG A 440 -39.56 40.02 24.39
C ARG A 440 -38.86 38.70 24.75
N TYR A 441 -37.67 38.48 24.22
CA TYR A 441 -36.86 37.29 24.48
C TYR A 441 -35.72 37.62 25.45
N GLN A 442 -35.37 36.68 26.32
CA GLN A 442 -34.17 36.74 27.14
C GLN A 442 -33.55 35.34 27.25
N TRP A 443 -32.43 35.14 26.57
CA TRP A 443 -31.61 33.95 26.75
C TRP A 443 -30.71 34.06 27.97
N SER A 444 -30.65 32.98 28.74
CA SER A 444 -29.80 32.84 29.91
C SER A 444 -28.99 31.54 29.86
N TYR A 445 -27.86 31.50 30.54
CA TYR A 445 -26.98 30.34 30.62
C TYR A 445 -26.73 29.92 32.08
N SER A 446 -26.47 28.65 32.30
CA SER A 446 -26.08 28.04 33.58
C SER A 446 -24.91 27.07 33.36
N GLU A 447 -24.04 26.93 34.35
CA GLU A 447 -22.92 25.97 34.29
C GLU A 447 -23.34 24.55 34.69
N ASN A 448 -24.49 24.40 35.38
CA ASN A 448 -24.94 23.12 35.94
C ASN A 448 -26.30 22.66 35.39
N GLY A 449 -27.01 23.53 34.64
CA GLY A 449 -28.29 23.22 34.01
C GLY A 449 -29.46 23.04 34.97
N ARG A 450 -29.29 23.35 36.26
CA ARG A 450 -30.31 23.18 37.31
C ARG A 450 -30.63 24.47 38.05
N THR A 451 -29.64 25.31 38.32
CA THR A 451 -29.77 26.56 39.07
C THR A 451 -28.92 27.66 38.43
N ASN A 452 -29.10 28.91 38.90
CA ASN A 452 -28.24 30.05 38.58
C ASN A 452 -28.13 30.35 37.08
N PHE A 453 -29.27 30.68 36.46
CA PHE A 453 -29.29 31.16 35.07
C PHE A 453 -28.95 32.66 35.01
N PHE A 454 -27.85 32.99 34.36
CA PHE A 454 -27.40 34.35 34.13
C PHE A 454 -27.73 34.80 32.70
N PRO A 455 -28.06 36.08 32.44
CA PRO A 455 -28.28 36.57 31.09
C PRO A 455 -27.09 36.26 30.17
N SER A 456 -27.36 35.62 29.04
CA SER A 456 -26.33 35.31 28.05
C SER A 456 -25.78 36.59 27.45
N LYS A 457 -24.47 36.63 27.19
CA LYS A 457 -23.80 37.72 26.45
C LYS A 457 -23.64 37.41 24.96
N ALA A 458 -24.07 36.23 24.52
CA ALA A 458 -23.93 35.80 23.14
C ALA A 458 -24.85 36.60 22.20
N VAL A 459 -24.47 36.67 20.92
CA VAL A 459 -25.21 37.46 19.92
C VAL A 459 -26.62 36.89 19.75
N GLY A 460 -27.63 37.76 19.78
CA GLY A 460 -29.04 37.35 19.64
C GLY A 460 -29.74 37.01 20.96
N ASN A 461 -29.12 37.29 22.11
CA ASN A 461 -29.69 37.03 23.45
C ASN A 461 -31.07 37.67 23.73
N LYS A 462 -31.49 38.65 22.94
CA LYS A 462 -32.82 39.28 22.98
C LYS A 462 -33.70 38.97 21.77
N THR A 463 -33.38 37.92 21.03
CA THR A 463 -34.11 37.49 19.84
C THR A 463 -34.52 36.03 19.95
N ASN A 464 -35.30 35.55 18.98
CA ASN A 464 -35.71 34.16 18.86
C ASN A 464 -34.55 33.20 18.50
N ILE A 465 -33.36 33.72 18.18
CA ILE A 465 -32.17 32.93 17.83
C ILE A 465 -30.97 33.41 18.65
N LEU A 466 -30.34 32.50 19.41
CA LEU A 466 -29.07 32.73 20.08
C LEU A 466 -27.92 32.11 19.27
N LYS A 467 -26.87 32.89 19.01
CA LYS A 467 -25.63 32.44 18.35
C LYS A 467 -24.53 32.27 19.39
N VAL A 468 -24.29 31.03 19.81
CA VAL A 468 -23.35 30.70 20.90
C VAL A 468 -22.02 30.24 20.31
N PRO A 469 -20.89 30.88 20.62
CA PRO A 469 -19.58 30.29 20.37
C PRO A 469 -19.38 29.12 21.31
N THR A 470 -19.02 27.96 20.76
CA THR A 470 -18.78 26.78 21.59
C THR A 470 -17.48 26.95 22.38
N GLU A 471 -17.53 26.71 23.68
CA GLU A 471 -16.39 26.85 24.59
C GLU A 471 -15.91 25.48 25.09
N ARG A 472 -14.72 25.43 25.70
CA ARG A 472 -14.15 24.20 26.27
C ARG A 472 -14.82 23.73 27.58
N LYS A 473 -15.96 24.32 27.90
CA LYS A 473 -16.80 24.03 29.07
C LYS A 473 -18.23 23.86 28.60
N THR A 474 -18.94 22.91 29.19
CA THR A 474 -20.36 22.71 28.89
C THR A 474 -21.19 23.79 29.59
N TYR A 475 -22.05 24.44 28.82
CA TYR A 475 -23.00 25.42 29.32
C TYR A 475 -24.42 25.01 28.93
N TYR A 476 -25.38 25.29 29.79
CA TYR A 476 -26.79 25.01 29.60
C TYR A 476 -27.52 26.31 29.32
N TYR A 477 -28.42 26.33 28.35
CA TYR A 477 -29.14 27.53 27.91
C TYR A 477 -30.65 27.34 28.00
N GLN A 478 -31.34 28.43 28.31
CA GLN A 478 -32.80 28.53 28.32
C GLN A 478 -33.21 29.91 27.83
N CYS A 479 -34.34 30.00 27.12
CA CYS A 479 -34.96 31.26 26.72
C CYS A 479 -36.24 31.50 27.53
N GLU A 480 -36.35 32.68 28.14
CA GLU A 480 -37.63 33.24 28.59
C GLU A 480 -38.23 34.08 27.46
N ILE A 481 -39.50 33.86 27.14
CA ILE A 481 -40.25 34.62 26.14
C ILE A 481 -41.46 35.24 26.82
N LYS A 482 -41.58 36.57 26.76
CA LYS A 482 -42.73 37.32 27.27
C LYS A 482 -43.52 37.94 26.14
N ASP A 483 -44.84 37.86 26.22
CA ASP A 483 -45.72 38.66 25.38
C ASP A 483 -45.85 40.10 25.93
N ASP A 484 -46.60 40.96 25.23
CA ASP A 484 -46.73 42.36 25.63
C ASP A 484 -47.58 42.54 26.89
N THR A 485 -48.47 41.59 27.20
CA THR A 485 -49.23 41.56 28.46
C THR A 485 -48.39 41.12 29.66
N GLY A 486 -47.22 40.53 29.40
CA GLY A 486 -46.29 40.05 30.42
C GLY A 486 -46.43 38.56 30.73
N GLN A 487 -47.28 37.82 30.02
CA GLN A 487 -47.34 36.37 30.11
C GLN A 487 -45.99 35.79 29.67
N ALA A 488 -45.46 34.81 30.42
CA ALA A 488 -44.12 34.25 30.18
C ALA A 488 -44.16 32.76 29.82
N LEU A 489 -43.27 32.36 28.91
CA LEU A 489 -42.98 30.98 28.52
C LEU A 489 -41.48 30.72 28.67
N TYR A 490 -41.12 29.47 28.94
CA TYR A 490 -39.73 29.04 29.05
C TYR A 490 -39.45 27.91 28.08
N SER A 491 -38.36 28.02 27.33
CA SER A 491 -37.88 26.92 26.50
C SER A 491 -37.42 25.75 27.36
N ASP A 492 -37.25 24.60 26.70
CA ASP A 492 -36.48 23.49 27.27
C ASP A 492 -35.04 23.96 27.54
N ILE A 493 -34.40 23.36 28.55
CA ILE A 493 -32.99 23.58 28.86
C ILE A 493 -32.16 22.70 27.93
N VAL A 494 -31.21 23.31 27.22
CA VAL A 494 -30.35 22.61 26.25
C VAL A 494 -28.88 22.83 26.57
N LYS A 495 -28.05 21.82 26.35
CA LYS A 495 -26.61 21.92 26.57
C LYS A 495 -25.88 22.29 25.27
N VAL A 496 -24.92 23.20 25.39
CA VAL A 496 -23.91 23.45 24.37
C VAL A 496 -22.59 22.92 24.91
N THR A 497 -22.00 21.97 24.19
CA THR A 497 -20.74 21.33 24.59
C THR A 497 -19.74 21.33 23.45
N GLU A 498 -18.46 21.36 23.76
CA GLU A 498 -17.40 21.20 22.77
C GLU A 498 -17.48 19.81 22.13
N THR A 499 -17.45 19.76 20.79
CA THR A 499 -16.98 18.57 20.07
C THR A 499 -15.47 18.63 20.17
N SER A 500 -14.90 17.88 21.12
CA SER A 500 -13.47 17.91 21.49
C SER A 500 -12.59 18.29 20.31
N GLY A 501 -12.04 19.51 20.32
CA GLY A 501 -10.84 19.82 19.53
C GLY A 501 -9.83 18.74 19.90
N ALA A 502 -9.25 18.10 18.87
CA ALA A 502 -8.57 16.81 18.97
C ALA A 502 -7.88 16.63 20.34
N PRO A 503 -8.24 15.61 21.13
CA PRO A 503 -7.68 15.43 22.46
C PRO A 503 -6.16 15.41 22.37
N PHE A 504 -5.47 16.01 23.36
CA PHE A 504 -4.01 15.85 23.46
C PHE A 504 -3.73 14.36 23.55
N GLU A 505 -3.23 13.79 22.47
CA GLU A 505 -3.09 12.35 22.32
C GLU A 505 -1.92 11.99 21.39
N ILE A 506 -1.43 10.76 21.55
CA ILE A 506 -0.40 10.19 20.70
C ILE A 506 -1.07 9.68 19.43
N VAL A 507 -0.72 10.30 18.31
CA VAL A 507 -1.21 9.94 16.97
C VAL A 507 -0.35 8.91 16.27
N ARG A 508 0.91 8.78 16.72
CA ARG A 508 1.85 7.73 16.32
C ARG A 508 2.63 7.24 17.53
N GLN A 509 2.45 5.98 17.88
CA GLN A 509 3.30 5.29 18.84
C GLN A 509 4.67 5.00 18.19
N PRO A 510 5.77 4.98 18.96
CA PRO A 510 7.00 4.38 18.47
C PRO A 510 6.76 2.93 18.11
N VAL A 511 7.44 2.47 17.06
CA VAL A 511 7.37 1.10 16.59
C VAL A 511 8.78 0.53 16.67
N GLY A 512 8.94 -0.54 17.45
CA GLY A 512 10.18 -1.31 17.49
C GLY A 512 10.44 -2.02 16.17
N GLY A 513 11.64 -2.55 15.99
CA GLY A 513 12.00 -3.21 14.74
C GLY A 513 13.33 -3.91 14.83
N TYR A 514 13.94 -4.16 13.67
CA TYR A 514 15.20 -4.88 13.56
C TYR A 514 16.30 -3.97 13.01
N ALA A 515 17.52 -4.11 13.51
CA ALA A 515 18.71 -3.39 13.02
C ALA A 515 19.99 -4.23 13.17
N ASN A 516 21.01 -3.94 12.37
CA ASN A 516 22.29 -4.63 12.44
C ASN A 516 23.20 -4.03 13.51
N TYR A 517 24.20 -4.80 13.95
CA TYR A 517 25.23 -4.31 14.86
C TYR A 517 25.99 -3.10 14.26
N GLY A 518 26.11 -2.03 15.05
CA GLY A 518 26.79 -0.78 14.67
C GLY A 518 25.87 0.27 14.03
N GLU A 519 24.61 -0.05 13.75
CA GLU A 519 23.64 0.88 13.17
C GLU A 519 22.87 1.66 14.25
N TYR A 520 22.29 2.79 13.84
CA TYR A 520 21.29 3.52 14.62
C TYR A 520 19.88 3.11 14.18
N PHE A 521 19.00 2.89 15.14
CA PHE A 521 17.58 2.71 14.93
C PHE A 521 16.82 3.97 15.37
N ASP A 522 15.97 4.49 14.50
CA ASP A 522 15.20 5.71 14.75
C ASP A 522 13.83 5.35 15.36
N LEU A 523 13.58 5.82 16.59
CA LEU A 523 12.26 5.78 17.20
C LEU A 523 11.61 7.16 17.07
N GLU A 524 10.38 7.20 16.58
CA GLU A 524 9.62 8.42 16.36
C GLU A 524 8.28 8.35 17.12
N VAL A 525 7.88 9.48 17.71
CA VAL A 525 6.53 9.70 18.23
C VAL A 525 5.91 10.90 17.54
N LYS A 526 4.60 10.86 17.30
CA LYS A 526 3.83 12.03 16.92
C LYS A 526 2.65 12.21 17.85
N VAL A 527 2.37 13.46 18.19
CA VAL A 527 1.23 13.89 19.01
C VAL A 527 0.41 14.91 18.26
N ARG A 528 -0.87 15.05 18.63
CA ARG A 528 -1.72 16.17 18.21
C ARG A 528 -2.49 16.70 19.41
N GLY A 529 -3.10 17.87 19.22
CA GLY A 529 -3.87 18.51 20.29
C GLY A 529 -2.97 19.00 21.42
N GLY A 530 -3.58 19.42 22.52
CA GLY A 530 -2.81 20.10 23.58
C GLY A 530 -2.33 21.48 23.14
N ARG A 531 -1.48 22.11 23.96
CA ARG A 531 -0.93 23.45 23.70
C ARG A 531 0.56 23.37 23.37
N GLU A 532 0.95 23.88 22.20
CA GLU A 532 2.36 24.02 21.83
C GLU A 532 3.08 25.11 22.64
N PRO A 533 4.42 25.02 22.84
CA PRO A 533 5.31 23.97 22.34
C PRO A 533 5.25 22.68 23.19
N TYR A 534 5.51 21.53 22.55
CA TYR A 534 5.65 20.25 23.24
C TYR A 534 7.08 20.04 23.73
N THR A 535 7.23 19.33 24.85
CA THR A 535 8.50 18.81 25.34
C THR A 535 8.49 17.29 25.29
N TYR A 536 9.64 16.69 24.95
CA TYR A 536 9.80 15.24 24.80
C TYR A 536 10.90 14.77 25.75
N GLN A 537 10.75 13.56 26.29
CA GLN A 537 11.79 12.87 27.05
C GLN A 537 11.73 11.37 26.78
N TRP A 538 12.68 10.87 25.99
CA TRP A 538 12.84 9.43 25.79
C TRP A 538 13.44 8.75 27.01
N GLN A 539 12.96 7.54 27.29
CA GLN A 539 13.35 6.69 28.41
C GLN A 539 13.53 5.24 27.97
N TYR A 540 14.45 4.51 28.61
CA TYR A 540 14.58 3.05 28.47
C TYR A 540 14.39 2.37 29.85
N TYR A 541 13.89 1.13 29.85
CA TYR A 541 13.62 0.38 31.07
C TYR A 541 14.77 -0.55 31.46
N ASP A 542 15.44 -0.27 32.57
CA ASP A 542 16.47 -1.15 33.14
C ASP A 542 15.99 -1.85 34.44
N ARG A 543 16.90 -2.53 35.15
CA ARG A 543 16.59 -3.24 36.40
C ARG A 543 16.01 -2.34 37.51
N ASN A 544 16.17 -1.02 37.40
CA ASN A 544 15.73 -0.02 38.37
C ASN A 544 14.56 0.84 37.85
N GLY A 545 13.96 0.49 36.71
CA GLY A 545 12.83 1.19 36.11
C GLY A 545 13.17 2.02 34.87
N PHE A 546 12.27 2.92 34.48
CA PHE A 546 12.49 3.82 33.34
C PHE A 546 13.49 4.93 33.68
N ARG A 547 14.55 5.03 32.87
CA ARG A 547 15.58 6.08 32.97
C ARG A 547 15.65 6.88 31.69
N ASN A 548 15.99 8.17 31.80
CA ASN A 548 16.11 9.04 30.64
C ASN A 548 17.24 8.56 29.70
N CYS A 549 16.93 8.48 28.41
CA CYS A 549 17.93 8.32 27.36
C CYS A 549 18.85 9.55 27.33
N THR A 550 20.12 9.33 27.01
CA THR A 550 21.13 10.39 26.84
C THR A 550 21.68 10.49 25.42
N GLY A 551 21.21 9.63 24.51
CA GLY A 551 21.61 9.63 23.11
C GLY A 551 21.02 10.79 22.29
N PRO A 552 21.45 10.97 21.04
CA PRO A 552 20.97 12.02 20.16
C PRO A 552 19.43 11.98 19.97
N GLY A 553 18.79 13.15 20.10
CA GLY A 553 17.33 13.29 19.95
C GLY A 553 16.51 12.87 21.17
N ASN A 554 17.13 12.61 22.33
CA ASN A 554 16.42 12.19 23.55
C ASN A 554 15.35 13.20 24.04
N ASN A 555 15.46 14.47 23.65
CA ASN A 555 14.49 15.53 23.97
C ASN A 555 13.71 16.03 22.74
N GLU A 556 13.72 15.26 21.64
CA GLU A 556 13.01 15.57 20.41
C GLU A 556 11.94 14.51 20.11
N LYS A 557 11.12 14.78 19.09
CA LYS A 557 10.11 13.83 18.58
C LYS A 557 10.71 12.54 18.00
N MET A 558 12.01 12.52 17.71
CA MET A 558 12.76 11.34 17.26
C MET A 558 14.02 11.14 18.12
N VAL A 559 14.30 9.89 18.52
CA VAL A 559 15.55 9.49 19.18
C VAL A 559 16.28 8.46 18.34
N LYS A 560 17.62 8.57 18.28
CA LYS A 560 18.48 7.57 17.64
C LYS A 560 19.06 6.62 18.69
N VAL A 561 18.71 5.35 18.60
CA VAL A 561 19.19 4.30 19.51
C VAL A 561 20.28 3.48 18.81
N ILE A 562 21.49 3.44 19.37
CA ILE A 562 22.59 2.67 18.79
C ILE A 562 22.46 1.17 19.14
N VAL A 563 22.71 0.31 18.15
CA VAL A 563 22.75 -1.14 18.32
C VAL A 563 24.19 -1.59 18.53
N ASP A 564 24.63 -1.67 19.77
CA ASP A 564 26.03 -1.94 20.13
C ASP A 564 26.17 -2.89 21.33
N ASN A 565 27.41 -3.05 21.81
CA ASN A 565 27.73 -3.90 22.97
C ASN A 565 27.15 -3.41 24.31
N SER A 566 26.58 -2.18 24.39
CA SER A 566 25.91 -1.72 25.61
C SER A 566 24.64 -2.52 25.90
N GLY A 567 24.02 -3.09 24.86
CA GLY A 567 22.77 -3.84 24.96
C GLY A 567 21.55 -2.98 25.29
N ILE A 568 21.68 -1.65 25.40
CA ILE A 568 20.57 -0.75 25.77
C ILE A 568 19.41 -0.87 24.80
N TYR A 569 19.68 -1.03 23.50
CA TYR A 569 18.65 -1.20 22.46
C TYR A 569 17.67 -2.36 22.74
N LYS A 570 18.09 -3.39 23.51
CA LYS A 570 17.25 -4.53 23.88
C LYS A 570 16.22 -4.17 24.97
N PHE A 571 16.43 -3.07 25.69
CA PHE A 571 15.50 -2.62 26.71
C PHE A 571 14.27 -1.94 26.10
N PRO A 572 13.09 -2.03 26.74
CA PRO A 572 11.92 -1.30 26.30
C PRO A 572 12.12 0.22 26.37
N HIS A 573 11.92 0.91 25.24
CA HIS A 573 12.00 2.36 25.10
C HIS A 573 10.60 2.98 25.03
N ARG A 574 10.41 4.12 25.69
CA ARG A 574 9.20 4.96 25.60
C ARG A 574 9.55 6.44 25.59
N CYS A 575 8.58 7.29 25.31
CA CYS A 575 8.69 8.75 25.33
C CYS A 575 7.61 9.32 26.23
N VAL A 576 8.00 10.25 27.10
CA VAL A 576 7.09 11.09 27.87
C VAL A 576 6.98 12.43 27.15
N ILE A 577 5.76 12.84 26.81
CA ILE A 577 5.47 14.07 26.09
C ILE A 577 4.63 14.97 26.99
N LYS A 578 5.01 16.24 27.10
CA LYS A 578 4.21 17.25 27.80
C LYS A 578 3.87 18.41 26.88
N ASP A 579 2.65 18.90 26.99
CA ASP A 579 2.26 20.16 26.37
C ASP A 579 2.62 21.37 27.26
N ALA A 580 2.38 22.59 26.77
CA ALA A 580 2.70 23.82 27.48
C ALA A 580 1.91 24.02 28.78
N ASP A 581 0.81 23.27 28.98
CA ASP A 581 0.00 23.29 30.19
C ASP A 581 0.37 22.13 31.15
N ASN A 582 1.49 21.43 30.87
CA ASN A 582 2.00 20.26 31.61
C ASN A 582 1.09 19.02 31.59
N LYS A 583 0.15 18.92 30.65
CA LYS A 583 -0.58 17.67 30.43
C LYS A 583 0.39 16.65 29.86
N GLU A 584 0.35 15.41 30.37
CA GLU A 584 1.32 14.36 30.04
C GLU A 584 0.70 13.25 29.19
N LEU A 585 1.48 12.78 28.20
CA LEU A 585 1.24 11.55 27.44
C LEU A 585 2.47 10.67 27.53
N ILE A 586 2.25 9.35 27.62
CA ILE A 586 3.33 8.36 27.67
C ILE A 586 3.10 7.35 26.55
N THR A 587 4.12 7.13 25.72
CA THR A 587 4.04 6.13 24.65
C THR A 587 4.14 4.71 25.17
N ASN A 588 3.62 3.76 24.38
CA ASN A 588 3.79 2.34 24.63
C ASN A 588 5.28 1.98 24.52
N PRO A 589 5.81 1.15 25.43
CA PRO A 589 7.20 0.74 25.37
C PRO A 589 7.45 -0.20 24.19
N VAL A 590 8.55 0.00 23.46
CA VAL A 590 8.97 -0.82 22.32
C VAL A 590 10.41 -1.28 22.43
N VAL A 591 10.74 -2.42 21.83
CA VAL A 591 12.10 -2.99 21.83
C VAL A 591 12.67 -3.02 20.41
N ILE A 592 13.99 -2.91 20.31
CA ILE A 592 14.73 -3.11 19.07
C ILE A 592 15.39 -4.49 19.14
N THR A 593 15.27 -5.24 18.06
CA THR A 593 15.81 -6.60 17.92
C THR A 593 17.04 -6.55 17.01
N LEU A 594 18.07 -7.32 17.34
CA LEU A 594 19.24 -7.47 16.48
C LEU A 594 18.85 -8.39 15.30
N ASN A 595 19.21 -8.03 14.07
CA ASN A 595 19.13 -8.97 12.95
C ASN A 595 20.05 -10.17 13.21
N GLU A 596 19.53 -11.38 13.02
CA GLU A 596 20.33 -12.62 13.09
C GLU A 596 21.28 -12.78 11.91
#